data_AF-A0A9X8ZFE2-F1
#
_entry.id   AF-A0A9X8ZFE2-F1
#
_cell.length_a   1.000
_cell.length_b   1.000
_cell.length_c   1.000
_cell.angle_alpha   90.00
_cell.angle_beta   90.00
_cell.angle_gamma   90.00
#
_symmetry.space_group_name_H-M   'P 1'
#
loop_
_entity.id
_entity.type
_entity.pdbx_description
1 polymer ?
#
loop_
_entity_poly.entity_id
_entity_poly.type
_entity_poly.pdbx_seq_one_letter_code
_entity_poly.pdbx_strand_id
1 'polypeptide(L)'
;MIGILVFVIACAVTAKIISYKYWTCVYSVFGNENYFKAVAKLKREGIQFKTKTPMNLGTENFQNRHETTQYDVFVKKEQEHIAQRALNKD
;
A
#
# COMPACT_ATOMS: atom_id res chain seq x y z
N MET A 1 -32.74 12.49 -15.57
CA MET A 1 -31.51 12.98 -14.92
C MET A 1 -31.17 12.22 -13.64
N ILE A 2 -32.12 11.97 -12.73
CA ILE A 2 -31.88 11.23 -11.47
C ILE A 2 -31.33 9.81 -11.71
N GLY A 3 -31.89 9.05 -12.68
CA GLY A 3 -31.42 7.69 -12.97
C GLY A 3 -29.96 7.62 -13.45
N ILE A 4 -29.50 8.61 -14.24
CA ILE A 4 -28.10 8.68 -14.68
C ILE A 4 -27.18 8.98 -13.51
N LEU A 5 -27.59 9.88 -12.61
CA LEU A 5 -26.81 10.21 -11.42
C LEU A 5 -26.64 9.00 -10.50
N VAL A 6 -27.72 8.25 -10.23
CA VAL A 6 -27.69 7.03 -9.42
C VAL A 6 -26.79 5.97 -10.06
N PHE A 7 -26.86 5.81 -11.39
CA PHE A 7 -26.00 4.87 -12.12
C PHE A 7 -24.52 5.23 -12.02
N VAL A 8 -24.15 6.50 -12.19
CA VAL A 8 -22.76 6.96 -12.06
C VAL A 8 -22.23 6.72 -10.64
N ILE A 9 -23.03 6.99 -9.61
CA ILE A 9 -22.66 6.72 -8.21
C ILE A 9 -22.46 5.22 -7.99
N ALA A 10 -23.35 4.38 -8.50
CA ALA A 10 -23.23 2.92 -8.38
C ALA A 10 -21.92 2.43 -9.03
N CYS A 11 -21.61 2.85 -10.26
CA CYS A 11 -20.37 2.48 -10.94
C CYS A 11 -19.12 2.92 -10.15
N ALA A 12 -19.11 4.12 -9.60
CA ALA A 12 -17.99 4.62 -8.80
C ALA A 12 -17.78 3.81 -7.51
N VAL A 13 -18.86 3.41 -6.83
CA VAL A 13 -18.81 2.56 -5.64
C VAL A 13 -18.31 1.16 -5.98
N THR A 14 -18.82 0.55 -7.04
CA THR A 14 -18.37 -0.78 -7.49
C THR A 14 -16.89 -0.76 -7.89
N ALA A 15 -16.45 0.26 -8.62
CA ALA A 15 -15.04 0.43 -8.98
C ALA A 15 -14.13 0.58 -7.74
N LYS A 16 -14.59 1.30 -6.71
CA LYS A 16 -13.88 1.38 -5.42
C LYS A 16 -13.77 0.03 -4.74
N ILE A 17 -14.87 -0.70 -4.60
CA ILE A 17 -14.90 -2.01 -3.92
C ILE A 17 -13.98 -3.01 -4.62
N ILE A 18 -14.06 -3.08 -5.95
CA ILE A 18 -13.15 -3.84 -6.81
C ILE A 18 -11.73 -3.40 -6.48
N SER A 19 -11.39 -2.12 -6.66
CA SER A 19 -10.04 -1.60 -6.41
C SER A 19 -9.50 -2.01 -5.04
N TYR A 20 -10.27 -1.94 -3.95
CA TYR A 20 -9.82 -2.36 -2.61
C TYR A 20 -9.64 -3.88 -2.46
N LYS A 21 -10.50 -4.70 -3.06
CA LYS A 21 -10.43 -6.17 -2.99
C LYS A 21 -9.17 -6.73 -3.65
N TYR A 22 -8.58 -6.01 -4.61
CA TYR A 22 -7.40 -6.46 -5.34
C TYR A 22 -6.07 -5.98 -4.76
N TRP A 23 -6.00 -5.54 -3.50
CA TRP A 23 -4.70 -5.26 -2.87
C TRP A 23 -4.23 -6.45 -2.02
N THR A 24 -2.97 -6.82 -2.16
CA THR A 24 -2.33 -7.91 -1.41
C THR A 24 -1.09 -7.39 -0.71
N CYS A 25 -0.84 -7.84 0.53
CA CYS A 25 0.36 -7.46 1.27
C CYS A 25 1.55 -8.24 0.70
N VAL A 26 2.60 -7.54 0.28
CA VAL A 26 3.81 -8.16 -0.28
C VAL A 26 5.04 -7.97 0.59
N TYR A 27 5.01 -7.03 1.52
CA TYR A 27 6.14 -6.73 2.38
C TYR A 27 5.68 -6.12 3.69
N SER A 28 6.10 -6.73 4.80
CA SER A 28 5.91 -6.21 6.15
C SER A 28 7.27 -6.07 6.80
N VAL A 29 7.65 -4.85 7.19
CA VAL A 29 8.94 -4.60 7.85
C VAL A 29 8.81 -3.59 8.97
N PHE A 30 9.69 -3.76 9.95
CA PHE A 30 9.95 -2.75 10.96
C PHE A 30 11.08 -1.85 10.46
N GLY A 31 10.93 -0.56 10.73
CA GLY A 31 11.98 0.41 10.47
C GLY A 31 11.83 1.18 9.16
N ASN A 32 12.08 2.49 9.23
CA ASN A 32 11.98 3.41 8.10
C ASN A 32 12.91 3.02 6.95
N GLU A 33 14.15 2.63 7.24
CA GLU A 33 15.15 2.36 6.21
C GLU A 33 14.74 1.20 5.30
N ASN A 34 14.34 0.08 5.89
CA ASN A 34 13.90 -1.11 5.16
C ASN A 34 12.64 -0.80 4.34
N TYR A 35 11.71 -0.04 4.91
CA TYR A 35 10.53 0.45 4.21
C TYR A 35 10.88 1.30 2.98
N PHE A 36 11.71 2.33 3.15
CA PHE A 36 12.07 3.23 2.04
C PHE A 36 12.87 2.51 0.95
N LYS A 37 13.75 1.56 1.31
CA LYS A 37 14.45 0.68 0.35
C LYS A 37 13.46 -0.14 -0.48
N ALA A 38 12.50 -0.79 0.17
CA ALA A 38 11.47 -1.58 -0.51
C ALA A 38 10.59 -0.72 -1.44
N VAL A 39 10.14 0.43 -0.97
CA VAL A 39 9.36 1.39 -1.77
C VAL A 39 10.15 1.88 -2.98
N ALA A 40 11.45 2.16 -2.84
CA ALA A 40 12.29 2.57 -3.95
C ALA A 40 12.40 1.48 -5.03
N LYS A 41 12.52 0.21 -4.63
CA LYS A 41 12.51 -0.94 -5.56
C LYS A 41 11.19 -1.04 -6.33
N LEU A 42 10.05 -0.92 -5.64
CA LEU A 42 8.73 -0.94 -6.28
C LEU A 42 8.52 0.24 -7.25
N LYS A 43 8.94 1.45 -6.86
CA LYS A 43 8.85 2.65 -7.71
C LYS A 43 9.67 2.52 -8.99
N ARG A 44 10.87 1.93 -8.90
CA ARG A 44 11.77 1.71 -10.05
C ARG A 44 11.11 0.85 -11.14
N GLU A 45 10.28 -0.10 -10.74
CA GLU A 45 9.53 -1.00 -11.64
C GLU A 45 8.14 -0.44 -12.00
N GLY A 46 7.82 0.81 -11.61
CA GLY A 46 6.52 1.44 -11.90
C GLY A 46 5.33 0.83 -11.17
N ILE A 47 5.57 0.11 -10.06
CA ILE A 47 4.52 -0.62 -9.35
C ILE A 47 3.78 0.33 -8.41
N GLN A 48 2.45 0.34 -8.52
CA GLN A 48 1.59 1.08 -7.60
C GLN A 48 1.51 0.34 -6.27
N PHE A 49 1.80 1.02 -5.18
CA PHE A 49 1.74 0.46 -3.83
C PHE A 49 0.93 1.35 -2.90
N LYS A 50 0.36 0.73 -1.86
CA LYS A 50 -0.26 1.39 -0.71
C LYS A 50 0.52 0.97 0.53
N THR A 51 0.62 1.86 1.50
CA THR A 51 1.27 1.56 2.78
C THR A 51 0.28 1.77 3.89
N LYS A 52 0.14 0.76 4.76
CA LYS A 52 -0.57 0.89 6.02
C LYS A 52 0.49 1.05 7.10
N THR A 53 0.51 2.22 7.74
CA THR A 53 1.26 2.44 8.98
C THR A 53 0.31 2.30 10.16
N PRO A 54 0.72 1.67 11.28
CA PRO A 54 0.01 1.83 12.54
C PRO A 54 0.12 3.30 12.92
N MET A 55 -0.99 4.02 12.78
CA MET A 55 -1.10 5.43 13.09
C MET A 55 -1.08 5.59 14.62
N ASN A 56 0.09 5.47 15.24
CA ASN A 56 0.26 5.70 16.69
C ASN A 56 0.20 7.20 16.99
N LEU A 57 -0.98 7.80 16.91
CA LEU A 57 -1.21 9.23 17.19
C LEU A 57 -1.08 9.62 18.67
N GLY A 58 -0.63 8.74 19.56
CA GLY A 58 -0.71 8.97 21.01
C GLY A 58 0.38 8.33 21.86
N THR A 59 1.65 8.34 21.45
CA THR A 59 2.74 7.90 22.35
C THR A 59 3.91 8.87 22.29
N GLU A 60 4.30 9.37 23.46
CA GLU A 60 5.20 10.50 23.72
C GLU A 60 6.67 10.28 23.29
N ASN A 61 7.01 9.14 22.69
CA ASN A 61 8.38 8.77 22.35
C ASN A 61 8.65 8.87 20.84
N PHE A 62 8.84 10.10 20.35
CA PHE A 62 9.16 10.38 18.94
C PHE A 62 10.53 9.84 18.50
N GLN A 63 11.51 9.73 19.41
CA GLN A 63 12.91 9.40 19.06
C GLN A 63 13.13 7.95 18.60
N ASN A 64 12.37 6.98 19.13
CA ASN A 64 12.54 5.54 18.78
C ASN A 64 11.48 5.02 17.79
N ARG A 65 10.65 5.92 17.25
CA ARG A 65 9.56 5.58 16.33
C ARG A 65 10.07 5.02 15.00
N HIS A 66 11.28 5.40 14.62
CA HIS A 66 11.83 5.11 13.29
C HIS A 66 12.20 3.64 13.11
N GLU A 67 12.50 2.93 14.21
CA GLU A 67 12.90 1.51 14.20
C GLU A 67 11.73 0.59 14.54
N THR A 68 10.79 1.07 15.37
CA THR A 68 9.67 0.28 15.90
C THR A 68 8.40 0.37 15.05
N THR A 69 8.33 1.29 14.09
CA THR A 69 7.18 1.40 13.19
C THR A 69 7.16 0.23 12.21
N GLN A 70 6.07 -0.55 12.26
CA GLN A 70 5.77 -1.54 11.23
C GLN A 70 5.18 -0.85 9.99
N TYR A 71 5.67 -1.21 8.82
CA TYR A 71 5.14 -0.79 7.54
C TYR A 71 4.64 -2.02 6.80
N ASP A 72 3.34 -2.06 6.53
CA ASP A 72 2.75 -3.06 5.64
C ASP A 72 2.55 -2.45 4.25
N VAL A 73 3.22 -3.00 3.26
CA VAL A 73 3.19 -2.55 1.87
C VAL A 73 2.33 -3.49 1.06
N PHE A 74 1.30 -2.91 0.44
CA PHE A 74 0.34 -3.60 -0.40
C PHE A 74 0.53 -3.20 -1.86
N VAL A 75 0.37 -4.14 -2.76
CA VAL A 75 0.33 -3.89 -4.23
C VAL A 75 -0.95 -4.46 -4.80
N LYS A 76 -1.26 -4.12 -6.05
CA LYS A 76 -2.35 -4.79 -6.76
C LYS A 76 -2.01 -6.28 -6.94
N LYS A 77 -2.99 -7.15 -6.75
CA LYS A 77 -2.86 -8.61 -6.83
C LYS A 77 -2.28 -9.07 -8.18
N GLU A 78 -2.66 -8.40 -9.26
CA GLU A 78 -2.11 -8.65 -10.60
C GLU A 78 -0.60 -8.37 -10.72
N GLN A 79 -0.06 -7.52 -9.84
CA GLN A 79 1.37 -7.13 -9.80
C GLN A 79 2.15 -7.86 -8.72
N GLU A 80 1.55 -8.80 -7.98
CA GLU A 80 2.16 -9.47 -6.83
C GLU A 80 3.49 -10.14 -7.20
N HIS A 81 3.51 -10.95 -8.26
CA HIS A 81 4.71 -11.64 -8.72
C HIS A 81 5.83 -10.67 -9.13
N ILE A 82 5.48 -9.57 -9.80
CA ILE A 82 6.44 -8.55 -10.24
C ILE A 82 7.00 -7.80 -9.02
N ALA A 83 6.14 -7.49 -8.05
CA ALA A 83 6.52 -6.85 -6.80
C ALA A 83 7.47 -7.73 -5.98
N GLN A 84 7.17 -9.02 -5.82
CA GLN A 84 8.06 -9.97 -5.14
C GLN A 84 9.43 -10.03 -5.81
N ARG A 85 9.46 -10.11 -7.16
CA ARG A 85 10.72 -10.07 -7.91
C ARG A 85 11.48 -8.76 -7.69
N ALA A 86 10.79 -7.61 -7.71
CA ALA A 86 11.39 -6.31 -7.50
C ALA A 86 12.04 -6.18 -6.11
N LEU A 87 11.38 -6.69 -5.08
CA LEU A 87 11.86 -6.65 -3.70
C LEU A 87 13.13 -7.49 -3.51
N ASN A 88 13.21 -8.63 -4.18
CA ASN A 88 14.34 -9.57 -4.11
C ASN A 88 15.52 -9.23 -5.04
N LYS A 89 15.41 -8.21 -5.90
CA LYS A 89 16.56 -7.73 -6.68
C LYS A 89 17.53 -6.98 -5.76
N ASP A 90 18.82 -7.26 -5.89
CA ASP A 90 19.90 -6.52 -5.20
C ASP A 90 20.03 -5.07 -5.71
#